data_AF-A0A428QD01-F1
#
_entry.id   AF-A0A428QD01-F1
#
_cell.length_a   1.000
_cell.length_b   1.000
_cell.length_c   1.000
_cell.angle_alpha   90.00
_cell.angle_beta   90.00
_cell.angle_gamma   90.00
#
_symmetry.space_group_name_H-M   'P 1'
#
loop_
_entity.id
_entity.type
_entity.pdbx_description
1 polymer ?
#
loop_
_entity_poly.entity_id
_entity_poly.type
_entity_poly.pdbx_seq_one_letter_code
_entity_poly.pdbx_strand_id
1 'polypeptide(L)'
;MASVGLPEWKAALSASQRYETIQKIQESLATTSMSEAIAIEQAAYQISSTQEEYNLACQPTSTPLPRQDAPEYDEAGVEKESGVRIGSYRNCHPISEGITSEVYRSGDKALKVIVAYQNIEPHNPQREAKILKTLRSPCIELLDTFRDQEQQFVLVFPFMPYTLTDLLEKGPIPLDAARSIFRDVLQGLKDIHAQGIIHRDIKPSAILLASPTGPAYLSDFGTAWHPEFSAQSEPHDDKILDIGTGPYRAIDVLFGNKSYGPEVDMWGVGVMISEAIRDPPKPIFESRAVHEDGNQLGLILSIFKTIGTPTPETWPEAKEFKISPFQLWTVFPSRPWDVILLDVDPEFRDLAASLVRYDSQRFSAEQVSFFYQFPPCAN
;
A
#
# COMPACT_ATOMS: atom_id res chain seq x y z
N MET A 1 23.12 -5.15 42.42
CA MET A 1 21.81 -4.51 42.17
C MET A 1 21.10 -5.39 41.17
N ALA A 2 19.98 -6.01 41.57
CA ALA A 2 19.23 -6.94 40.74
C ALA A 2 18.67 -6.22 39.51
N SER A 3 18.78 -6.82 38.32
CA SER A 3 18.07 -6.34 37.15
C SER A 3 16.58 -6.45 37.42
N VAL A 4 15.88 -5.32 37.48
CA VAL A 4 14.42 -5.32 37.47
C VAL A 4 14.01 -5.81 36.09
N GLY A 5 13.71 -7.11 35.98
CA GLY A 5 13.10 -7.67 34.78
C GLY A 5 11.77 -6.99 34.52
N LEU A 6 11.39 -6.87 33.25
CA LEU A 6 10.04 -6.44 32.88
C LEU A 6 9.02 -7.30 33.64
N PRO A 7 7.95 -6.70 34.23
CA PRO A 7 6.89 -7.45 34.88
C PRO A 7 6.36 -8.55 33.95
N GLU A 8 6.18 -9.78 34.44
CA GLU A 8 5.80 -10.94 33.62
C GLU A 8 4.55 -10.69 32.76
N TRP A 9 3.60 -9.90 33.28
CA TRP A 9 2.39 -9.53 32.55
C TRP A 9 2.67 -8.65 31.32
N LYS A 10 3.70 -7.78 31.37
CA LYS A 10 4.10 -6.93 30.23
C LYS A 10 4.70 -7.75 29.10
N ALA A 11 5.35 -8.87 29.42
CA ALA A 11 5.89 -9.83 28.46
C ALA A 11 4.81 -10.78 27.90
N ALA A 12 3.73 -11.02 28.66
CA ALA A 12 2.59 -11.83 28.23
C ALA A 12 1.57 -11.06 27.37
N LEU A 13 1.65 -9.72 27.32
CA LEU A 13 0.76 -8.87 26.55
C LEU A 13 1.19 -8.82 25.07
N SER A 14 0.41 -9.43 24.17
CA SER A 14 0.75 -9.47 22.75
C SER A 14 0.49 -8.12 22.06
N ALA A 15 1.18 -7.88 20.94
CA ALA A 15 0.95 -6.68 20.13
C ALA A 15 -0.51 -6.57 19.65
N SER A 16 -1.14 -7.71 19.33
CA SER A 16 -2.57 -7.77 18.96
C SER A 16 -3.47 -7.32 20.11
N GLN A 17 -3.20 -7.78 21.34
CA GLN A 17 -4.00 -7.40 22.51
C GLN A 17 -3.86 -5.90 22.84
N ARG A 18 -2.67 -5.33 22.65
CA ARG A 18 -2.45 -3.89 22.82
C ARG A 18 -3.17 -3.09 21.74
N TYR A 19 -3.11 -3.53 20.50
CA TYR A 19 -3.83 -2.91 19.37
C TYR A 19 -5.36 -2.95 19.55
N GLU A 20 -5.92 -4.08 19.96
CA GLU A 20 -7.34 -4.18 20.36
C GLU A 20 -7.72 -3.23 21.50
N THR A 21 -6.79 -3.00 22.44
CA THR A 21 -7.03 -2.07 23.56
C THR A 21 -7.09 -0.63 23.07
N ILE A 22 -6.16 -0.24 22.18
CA ILE A 22 -6.11 1.08 21.54
C ILE A 22 -7.39 1.35 20.73
N GLN A 23 -7.86 0.36 19.96
CA GLN A 23 -9.11 0.48 19.20
C GLN A 23 -10.33 0.66 20.13
N LYS A 24 -10.40 -0.08 21.25
CA LYS A 24 -11.47 0.11 22.25
C LYS A 24 -11.44 1.50 22.88
N ILE A 25 -10.26 2.04 23.19
CA ILE A 25 -10.11 3.42 23.70
C ILE A 25 -10.66 4.41 22.67
N GLN A 26 -10.28 4.25 21.40
CA GLN A 26 -10.72 5.09 20.29
C GLN A 26 -12.25 5.05 20.09
N GLU A 27 -12.85 3.87 20.05
CA GLU A 27 -14.31 3.67 19.90
C GLU A 27 -15.08 4.30 21.06
N SER A 28 -14.54 4.19 22.27
CA SER A 28 -15.24 4.59 23.48
C SER A 28 -15.26 6.10 23.74
N LEU A 29 -14.29 6.84 23.19
CA LEU A 29 -14.18 8.28 23.42
C LEU A 29 -14.78 9.11 22.28
N ALA A 30 -15.19 8.51 21.16
CA ALA A 30 -15.92 9.10 20.01
C ALA A 30 -15.36 10.41 19.39
N THR A 31 -14.33 11.00 19.98
CA THR A 31 -13.70 12.28 19.60
C THR A 31 -12.17 12.22 19.65
N THR A 32 -11.60 11.05 19.95
CA THR A 32 -10.17 10.87 20.20
C THR A 32 -9.49 10.30 18.96
N SER A 33 -8.44 10.98 18.50
CA SER A 33 -7.64 10.50 17.35
C SER A 33 -6.90 9.21 17.72
N MET A 34 -6.51 8.41 16.72
CA MET A 34 -5.74 7.18 16.94
C MET A 34 -4.46 7.44 17.75
N SER A 35 -3.79 8.58 17.50
CA SER A 35 -2.60 9.02 18.25
C SER A 35 -2.88 9.24 19.75
N GLU A 36 -4.02 9.85 20.08
CA GLU A 36 -4.40 10.04 21.48
C GLU A 36 -4.79 8.71 22.15
N ALA A 37 -5.45 7.79 21.44
CA ALA A 37 -5.76 6.45 21.97
C ALA A 37 -4.48 5.64 22.23
N ILE A 38 -3.47 5.77 21.36
CA ILE A 38 -2.13 5.20 21.55
C ILE A 38 -1.44 5.85 22.75
N ALA A 39 -1.50 7.18 22.90
CA ALA A 39 -0.89 7.88 24.03
C ALA A 39 -1.51 7.47 25.37
N ILE A 40 -2.83 7.28 25.41
CA ILE A 40 -3.56 6.79 26.60
C ILE A 40 -3.13 5.35 26.93
N GLU A 41 -3.13 4.44 25.94
CA GLU A 41 -2.70 3.05 26.18
C GLU A 41 -1.22 2.98 26.58
N GLN A 42 -0.36 3.77 25.96
CA GLN A 42 1.07 3.78 26.23
C GLN A 42 1.37 4.36 27.62
N ALA A 43 0.64 5.40 28.04
CA ALA A 43 0.70 5.91 29.40
C ALA A 43 0.26 4.83 30.40
N ALA A 44 -0.88 4.16 30.16
CA ALA A 44 -1.36 3.05 30.97
C ALA A 44 -0.33 1.90 31.06
N TYR A 45 0.23 1.49 29.93
CA TYR A 45 1.24 0.43 29.85
C TYR A 45 2.51 0.77 30.63
N GLN A 46 2.92 2.05 30.66
CA GLN A 46 4.11 2.48 31.40
C GLN A 46 3.88 2.55 32.91
N ILE A 47 2.75 3.12 33.34
CA ILE A 47 2.49 3.41 34.76
C ILE A 47 1.95 2.20 35.54
N SER A 48 1.28 1.25 34.89
CA SER A 48 0.68 0.11 35.57
C SER A 48 1.74 -0.90 36.01
N SER A 49 1.54 -1.43 37.22
CA SER A 49 2.39 -2.46 37.84
C SER A 49 1.78 -3.86 37.68
N THR A 50 0.47 -3.96 37.46
CA THR A 50 -0.26 -5.21 37.20
C THR A 50 -1.14 -5.12 35.94
N GLN A 51 -1.54 -6.28 35.38
CA GLN A 51 -2.44 -6.33 34.22
C GLN A 51 -3.84 -5.76 34.52
N GLU A 52 -4.32 -5.91 35.76
CA GLU A 52 -5.61 -5.36 36.18
C GLU A 52 -5.59 -3.83 36.23
N GLU A 53 -4.50 -3.24 36.74
CA GLU A 53 -4.30 -1.78 36.72
C GLU A 53 -4.21 -1.23 35.29
N TYR A 54 -3.54 -1.96 34.38
CA TYR A 54 -3.47 -1.60 32.97
C TYR A 54 -4.86 -1.61 32.31
N ASN A 55 -5.64 -2.68 32.54
CA ASN A 55 -6.99 -2.79 31.99
C ASN A 55 -7.92 -1.70 32.52
N LEU A 56 -7.79 -1.31 33.79
CA LEU A 56 -8.57 -0.21 34.40
C LEU A 56 -8.15 1.16 33.85
N ALA A 57 -6.85 1.41 33.67
CA ALA A 57 -6.35 2.67 33.11
C ALA A 57 -6.74 2.87 31.63
N CYS A 58 -6.93 1.77 30.90
CA CYS A 58 -7.42 1.77 29.51
C CYS A 58 -8.96 1.85 29.39
N GLN A 59 -9.71 1.86 30.51
CA GLN A 59 -11.17 2.07 30.48
C GLN A 59 -11.50 3.57 30.58
N PRO A 60 -12.40 4.10 29.72
CA PRO A 60 -12.77 5.50 29.75
C PRO A 60 -13.60 5.82 31.00
N THR A 61 -13.03 6.54 31.97
CA THR A 61 -13.84 7.26 32.96
C THR A 61 -14.45 8.48 32.28
N SER A 62 -15.78 8.51 32.19
CA SER A 62 -16.57 9.64 31.70
C SER A 62 -16.34 10.91 32.52
N THR A 63 -15.29 11.65 32.19
CA THR A 63 -15.08 13.01 32.68
C THR A 63 -14.72 13.86 31.47
N PRO A 64 -15.65 14.69 30.95
CA PRO A 64 -15.37 15.50 29.78
C PRO A 64 -14.27 16.53 30.10
N LEU A 65 -13.19 16.54 29.32
CA LEU A 65 -12.28 17.67 29.25
C LEU A 65 -12.98 18.85 28.57
N PRO A 66 -12.71 20.10 28.98
CA PRO A 66 -13.41 21.28 28.48
C PRO A 66 -13.13 21.47 26.98
N ARG A 67 -14.20 21.78 26.23
CA ARG A 67 -14.19 22.08 24.79
C ARG A 67 -13.25 23.25 24.50
N GLN A 68 -12.35 23.07 23.52
CA GLN A 68 -11.72 24.20 22.86
C GLN A 68 -12.67 24.74 21.79
N ASP A 69 -13.04 26.00 21.96
CA ASP A 69 -13.92 26.74 21.05
C ASP A 69 -13.26 27.04 19.69
N ALA A 70 -14.10 27.39 18.73
CA ALA A 70 -13.84 27.69 17.32
C ALA A 70 -12.70 28.71 17.07
N PRO A 71 -12.08 28.71 15.86
CA PRO A 71 -10.94 29.57 15.59
C PRO A 71 -11.29 31.06 15.56
N GLU A 72 -10.57 31.85 16.36
CA GLU A 72 -10.49 33.30 16.25
C GLU A 72 -9.50 33.71 15.14
N TYR A 73 -9.93 34.63 14.28
CA TYR A 73 -9.10 35.30 13.28
C TYR A 73 -8.46 36.56 13.90
N ASP A 74 -7.15 36.75 13.73
CA ASP A 74 -6.46 38.01 14.04
C ASP A 74 -6.32 38.89 12.78
N GLU A 75 -6.46 40.21 12.96
CA GLU A 75 -6.50 41.27 11.93
C GLU A 75 -5.19 41.53 11.15
N ALA A 76 -4.27 40.56 11.02
CA ALA A 76 -2.97 40.79 10.39
C ALA A 76 -2.60 39.89 9.20
N GLY A 77 -3.46 38.96 8.77
CA GLY A 77 -3.24 38.24 7.50
C GLY A 77 -1.95 37.41 7.39
N VAL A 78 -1.35 37.01 8.51
CA VAL A 78 -0.23 36.07 8.56
C VAL A 78 -0.78 34.71 8.98
N GLU A 79 -0.63 33.69 8.13
CA GLU A 79 -0.95 32.30 8.49
C GLU A 79 -0.19 31.93 9.77
N LYS A 80 -0.93 31.57 10.84
CA LYS A 80 -0.31 30.98 12.04
C LYS A 80 0.46 29.73 11.59
N GLU A 81 1.73 29.60 11.98
CA GLU A 81 2.52 28.37 11.81
C GLU A 81 1.82 27.23 12.59
N SER A 82 0.86 26.54 11.97
CA SER A 82 0.08 25.46 12.60
C SER A 82 0.64 24.07 12.33
N GLY A 83 1.66 23.94 11.48
CA GLY A 83 2.28 22.66 11.15
C GLY A 83 3.53 22.35 11.97
N VAL A 84 3.88 21.08 12.09
CA VAL A 84 5.08 20.63 12.81
C VAL A 84 6.37 20.96 12.03
N ARG A 85 7.51 20.93 12.72
CA ARG A 85 8.82 21.15 12.11
C ARG A 85 9.55 19.81 11.94
N ILE A 86 10.00 19.50 10.74
CA ILE A 86 10.73 18.26 10.44
C ILE A 86 12.07 18.64 9.79
N GLY A 87 13.17 18.47 10.53
CA GLY A 87 14.49 18.96 10.11
C GLY A 87 14.52 20.47 9.85
N SER A 88 14.86 20.86 8.62
CA SER A 88 14.82 22.24 8.13
C SER A 88 13.45 22.68 7.61
N TYR A 89 12.52 21.75 7.42
CA TYR A 89 11.18 22.03 6.88
C TYR A 89 10.23 22.51 7.99
N ARG A 90 9.43 23.52 7.67
CA ARG A 90 8.45 24.16 8.57
C ARG A 90 7.04 23.97 8.01
N ASN A 91 6.02 24.20 8.85
CA ASN A 91 4.62 24.10 8.45
C ASN A 91 4.29 22.74 7.81
N CYS A 92 4.79 21.66 8.42
CA CYS A 92 4.56 20.30 7.95
C CYS A 92 3.17 19.84 8.42
N HIS A 93 2.29 19.47 7.49
CA HIS A 93 0.93 19.01 7.79
C HIS A 93 0.80 17.52 7.45
N PRO A 94 0.27 16.66 8.32
CA PRO A 94 0.10 15.25 8.02
C PRO A 94 -0.86 15.04 6.84
N ILE A 95 -0.53 14.12 5.94
CA ILE A 95 -1.32 13.76 4.76
C ILE A 95 -1.74 12.29 4.81
N SER A 96 -0.84 11.40 5.23
CA SER A 96 -1.06 9.96 5.20
C SER A 96 -0.25 9.28 6.30
N GLU A 97 -0.83 8.22 6.87
CA GLU A 97 -0.21 7.35 7.85
C GLU A 97 -0.15 5.94 7.28
N GLY A 98 1.01 5.30 7.37
CA GLY A 98 1.24 3.93 6.94
C GLY A 98 1.96 3.12 8.00
N ILE A 99 2.09 1.81 7.77
CA ILE A 99 2.63 0.86 8.76
C ILE A 99 4.04 1.24 9.23
N THR A 100 4.88 1.75 8.33
CA THR A 100 6.29 2.06 8.62
C THR A 100 6.62 3.54 8.63
N SER A 101 5.70 4.39 8.16
CA SER A 101 6.00 5.79 7.88
C SER A 101 4.77 6.68 7.91
N GLU A 102 4.99 7.93 8.28
CA GLU A 102 4.02 9.02 8.17
C GLU A 102 4.47 9.99 7.07
N VAL A 103 3.51 10.53 6.32
CA VAL A 103 3.78 11.46 5.22
C VAL A 103 3.23 12.84 5.55
N TYR A 104 4.09 13.86 5.45
CA TYR A 104 3.77 15.25 5.73
C TYR A 104 3.94 16.14 4.50
N ARG A 105 3.09 17.15 4.33
CA ARG A 105 3.21 18.21 3.33
C ARG A 105 3.92 19.41 3.91
N SER A 106 4.94 19.93 3.24
CA SER A 106 5.53 21.25 3.48
C SER A 106 5.64 21.98 2.15
N GLY A 107 4.73 22.92 1.89
CA GLY A 107 4.67 23.65 0.61
C GLY A 107 4.45 22.73 -0.60
N ASP A 108 5.45 22.69 -1.48
CA ASP A 108 5.52 21.86 -2.69
C ASP A 108 6.25 20.51 -2.44
N LYS A 109 6.57 20.18 -1.19
CA LYS A 109 7.29 18.96 -0.80
C LYS A 109 6.43 18.02 0.03
N ALA A 110 6.67 16.73 -0.15
CA ALA A 110 6.19 15.67 0.71
C ALA A 110 7.37 15.03 1.45
N LEU A 111 7.22 14.82 2.75
CA LEU A 111 8.22 14.23 3.64
C LEU A 111 7.68 12.90 4.16
N LYS A 112 8.30 11.78 3.75
CA LYS A 112 8.04 10.45 4.30
C LYS A 112 8.97 10.25 5.49
N VAL A 113 8.42 10.35 6.70
CA VAL A 113 9.13 10.16 7.97
C VAL A 113 8.99 8.70 8.38
N ILE A 114 10.11 8.01 8.58
CA ILE A 114 10.12 6.62 9.03
C ILE A 114 9.92 6.57 10.54
N VAL A 115 8.76 6.07 10.97
CA VAL A 115 8.36 5.98 12.38
C VAL A 115 8.52 4.58 12.97
N ALA A 116 8.69 3.55 12.13
CA ALA A 116 8.95 2.20 12.60
C ALA A 116 10.36 2.06 13.19
N TYR A 117 10.42 1.67 14.46
CA TYR A 117 11.67 1.45 15.21
C TYR A 117 12.28 0.05 15.00
N GLN A 118 11.52 -0.87 14.41
CA GLN A 118 11.96 -2.23 14.10
C GLN A 118 11.86 -2.50 12.59
N ASN A 119 12.72 -3.37 12.09
CA ASN A 119 12.63 -3.83 10.71
C ASN A 119 11.36 -4.67 10.56
N ILE A 120 10.43 -4.20 9.73
CA ILE A 120 9.24 -4.92 9.32
C ILE A 120 9.52 -5.40 7.91
N GLU A 121 9.89 -6.67 7.74
CA GLU A 121 10.09 -7.24 6.41
C GLU A 121 8.77 -7.19 5.60
N PRO A 122 8.82 -6.89 4.28
CA PRO A 122 9.98 -6.60 3.44
C PRO A 122 10.41 -5.11 3.43
N HIS A 123 9.81 -4.27 4.26
CA HIS A 123 10.08 -2.83 4.30
C HIS A 123 11.52 -2.54 4.75
N ASN A 124 12.26 -1.80 3.92
CA ASN A 124 13.61 -1.37 4.24
C ASN A 124 13.85 0.05 3.72
N PRO A 125 13.73 1.08 4.57
CA PRO A 125 13.83 2.47 4.14
C PRO A 125 15.18 2.84 3.51
N GLN A 126 16.28 2.24 3.97
CA GLN A 126 17.61 2.49 3.39
C GLN A 126 17.74 1.87 2.00
N ARG A 127 17.14 0.70 1.78
CA ARG A 127 17.03 0.08 0.46
C ARG A 127 16.12 0.90 -0.45
N GLU A 128 14.95 1.32 0.04
CA GLU A 128 14.03 2.19 -0.69
C GLU A 128 14.77 3.44 -1.20
N ALA A 129 15.49 4.14 -0.33
CA ALA A 129 16.29 5.30 -0.72
C ALA A 129 17.40 4.99 -1.75
N LYS A 130 18.00 3.79 -1.72
CA LYS A 130 19.00 3.37 -2.72
C LYS A 130 18.36 3.06 -4.06
N ILE A 131 17.22 2.36 -4.06
CA ILE A 131 16.44 2.05 -5.27
C ILE A 131 15.97 3.35 -5.91
N LEU A 132 15.31 4.23 -5.16
CA LEU A 132 14.77 5.50 -5.66
C LEU A 132 15.83 6.38 -6.35
N LYS A 133 17.09 6.34 -5.90
CA LYS A 133 18.21 7.07 -6.53
C LYS A 133 18.57 6.57 -7.93
N THR A 134 18.19 5.35 -8.31
CA THR A 134 18.43 4.81 -9.66
C THR A 134 17.28 5.08 -10.62
N LEU A 135 16.12 5.49 -10.10
CA LEU A 135 14.89 5.61 -10.88
C LEU A 135 14.83 6.94 -11.65
N ARG A 136 13.98 6.95 -12.68
CA ARG A 136 13.69 8.11 -13.52
C ARG A 136 12.17 8.27 -13.65
N SER A 137 11.74 9.43 -14.14
CA SER A 137 10.33 9.66 -14.49
C SER A 137 9.86 8.57 -15.47
N PRO A 138 8.67 7.97 -15.27
CA PRO A 138 7.58 8.37 -14.36
C PRO A 138 7.59 7.67 -12.98
N CYS A 139 8.74 7.39 -12.39
CA CYS A 139 8.84 7.14 -10.94
C CYS A 139 9.02 8.46 -10.18
N ILE A 140 8.48 8.54 -8.95
CA ILE A 140 8.61 9.73 -8.09
C ILE A 140 10.09 10.00 -7.78
N GLU A 141 10.51 11.25 -7.98
CA GLU A 141 11.90 11.65 -7.74
C GLU A 141 12.18 11.79 -6.24
N LEU A 142 13.21 11.10 -5.75
CA LEU A 142 13.75 11.34 -4.41
C LEU A 142 14.66 12.57 -4.44
N LEU A 143 14.21 13.66 -3.82
CA LEU A 143 14.92 14.93 -3.81
C LEU A 143 16.07 14.94 -2.78
N ASP A 144 15.80 14.42 -1.58
CA ASP A 144 16.77 14.43 -0.49
C ASP A 144 16.46 13.34 0.56
N THR A 145 17.45 13.02 1.38
CA THR A 145 17.31 12.14 2.55
C THR A 145 18.09 12.71 3.73
N PHE A 146 17.47 12.78 4.91
CA PHE A 146 18.14 13.26 6.12
C PHE A 146 17.64 12.54 7.37
N ARG A 147 18.23 12.86 8.53
CA ARG A 147 17.69 12.51 9.85
C ARG A 147 17.16 13.76 10.53
N ASP A 148 15.94 13.67 11.03
CA ASP A 148 15.31 14.81 11.71
C ASP A 148 15.83 14.98 13.15
N GLN A 149 15.13 15.82 13.94
CA GLN A 149 15.54 16.13 15.31
C GLN A 149 15.41 14.91 16.24
N GLU A 150 14.51 13.97 15.93
CA GLU A 150 14.27 12.72 16.67
C GLU A 150 15.12 11.56 16.14
N GLN A 151 16.06 11.84 15.24
CA GLN A 151 16.89 10.85 14.55
C GLN A 151 16.10 9.89 13.63
N GLN A 152 14.85 10.22 13.30
CA GLN A 152 14.07 9.46 12.33
C GLN A 152 14.60 9.68 10.92
N PHE A 153 14.62 8.64 10.11
CA PHE A 153 15.04 8.74 8.72
C PHE A 153 13.91 9.37 7.89
N VAL A 154 14.23 10.36 7.06
CA VAL A 154 13.25 11.11 6.28
C VAL A 154 13.65 11.10 4.82
N LEU A 155 12.68 10.80 3.95
CA LEU A 155 12.79 10.90 2.49
C LEU A 155 11.94 12.09 2.01
N VAL A 156 12.50 12.92 1.13
CA VAL A 156 11.84 14.12 0.60
C VAL A 156 11.50 13.93 -0.88
N PHE A 157 10.26 14.23 -1.24
CA PHE A 157 9.72 14.10 -2.58
C PHE A 157 9.01 15.39 -3.03
N PRO A 158 8.79 15.60 -4.33
CA PRO A 158 7.80 16.56 -4.80
C PRO A 158 6.42 16.15 -4.27
N PHE A 159 5.63 17.13 -3.82
CA PHE A 159 4.25 16.88 -3.43
C PHE A 159 3.35 16.75 -4.67
N MET A 160 2.58 15.66 -4.72
CA MET A 160 1.55 15.46 -5.73
C MET A 160 0.17 15.65 -5.08
N PRO A 161 -0.72 16.50 -5.65
CA PRO A 161 -1.99 16.86 -5.03
C PRO A 161 -3.05 15.75 -5.08
N TYR A 162 -2.86 14.71 -5.89
CA TYR A 162 -3.81 13.62 -6.05
C TYR A 162 -3.11 12.26 -6.04
N THR A 163 -3.87 11.24 -5.66
CA THR A 163 -3.59 9.82 -5.85
C THR A 163 -4.65 9.20 -6.76
N LEU A 164 -4.40 8.03 -7.33
CA LEU A 164 -5.42 7.32 -8.09
C LEU A 164 -6.61 6.95 -7.19
N THR A 165 -6.37 6.66 -5.90
CA THR A 165 -7.44 6.47 -4.90
C THR A 165 -8.39 7.68 -4.85
N ASP A 166 -7.86 8.90 -4.77
CA ASP A 166 -8.68 10.13 -4.70
C ASP A 166 -9.57 10.33 -5.93
N LEU A 167 -9.14 9.80 -7.08
CA LEU A 167 -9.92 9.83 -8.32
C LEU A 167 -11.02 8.77 -8.30
N LEU A 168 -10.68 7.53 -7.91
CA LEU A 168 -11.63 6.41 -7.84
C LEU A 168 -12.75 6.65 -6.83
N GLU A 169 -12.47 7.31 -5.71
CA GLU A 169 -13.47 7.69 -4.71
C GLU A 169 -14.50 8.71 -5.23
N LYS A 170 -14.13 9.51 -6.25
CA LYS A 170 -15.04 10.48 -6.87
C LYS A 170 -15.94 9.87 -7.93
N GLY A 171 -15.64 8.65 -8.38
CA GLY A 171 -16.38 7.94 -9.43
C GLY A 171 -15.49 7.45 -10.58
N PRO A 172 -16.09 6.96 -11.67
CA PRO A 172 -15.36 6.40 -12.80
C PRO A 172 -14.43 7.44 -13.44
N ILE A 173 -13.23 6.98 -13.82
CA ILE A 173 -12.23 7.84 -14.44
C ILE A 173 -12.55 7.97 -15.94
N PRO A 174 -12.58 9.21 -16.50
CA PRO A 174 -12.74 9.39 -17.93
C PRO A 174 -11.70 8.60 -18.72
N LEU A 175 -12.11 7.95 -19.82
CA LEU A 175 -11.26 7.02 -20.56
C LEU A 175 -9.93 7.65 -21.01
N ASP A 176 -9.94 8.90 -21.46
CA ASP A 176 -8.71 9.60 -21.88
C ASP A 176 -7.75 9.86 -20.71
N ALA A 177 -8.28 10.16 -19.53
CA ALA A 177 -7.49 10.28 -18.31
C ALA A 177 -6.93 8.91 -17.90
N ALA A 178 -7.74 7.84 -17.95
CA ALA A 178 -7.29 6.48 -17.69
C ALA A 178 -6.16 6.07 -18.65
N ARG A 179 -6.28 6.37 -19.96
CA ARG A 179 -5.24 6.08 -20.95
C ARG A 179 -3.94 6.80 -20.60
N SER A 180 -4.01 8.08 -20.26
CA SER A 180 -2.86 8.88 -19.84
C SER A 180 -2.17 8.29 -18.60
N ILE A 181 -2.96 8.02 -17.55
CA ILE A 181 -2.47 7.52 -16.27
C ILE A 181 -1.81 6.15 -16.45
N PHE A 182 -2.49 5.20 -17.09
CA PHE A 182 -1.97 3.85 -17.24
C PHE A 182 -0.79 3.77 -18.21
N ARG A 183 -0.71 4.66 -19.21
CA ARG A 183 0.49 4.82 -20.04
C ARG A 183 1.70 5.17 -19.17
N ASP A 184 1.57 6.16 -18.29
CA ASP A 184 2.68 6.60 -17.43
C ASP A 184 3.04 5.49 -16.41
N VAL A 185 2.06 4.81 -15.81
CA VAL A 185 2.27 3.65 -14.92
C VAL A 185 3.03 2.53 -15.62
N LEU A 186 2.58 2.12 -16.82
CA LEU A 186 3.20 1.06 -17.60
C LEU A 186 4.61 1.43 -18.07
N GLN A 187 4.83 2.70 -18.43
CA GLN A 187 6.17 3.18 -18.78
C GLN A 187 7.11 3.12 -17.57
N GLY A 188 6.66 3.54 -16.39
CA GLY A 188 7.44 3.42 -15.16
C GLY A 188 7.77 1.97 -14.82
N LEU A 189 6.80 1.08 -14.94
CA LEU A 189 7.01 -0.35 -14.70
C LEU A 189 7.99 -0.96 -15.70
N LYS A 190 7.86 -0.63 -16.99
CA LYS A 190 8.81 -1.05 -18.04
C LYS A 190 10.23 -0.66 -17.67
N ASP A 191 10.45 0.58 -17.22
CA ASP A 191 11.78 1.10 -16.91
C ASP A 191 12.40 0.46 -15.66
N ILE A 192 11.61 0.19 -14.61
CA ILE A 192 12.13 -0.50 -13.41
C ILE A 192 12.30 -2.01 -13.64
N HIS A 193 11.40 -2.63 -14.40
CA HIS A 193 11.46 -4.07 -14.73
C HIS A 193 12.66 -4.39 -15.62
N ALA A 194 13.05 -3.47 -16.52
CA ALA A 194 14.28 -3.60 -17.32
C ALA A 194 15.56 -3.62 -16.46
N GLN A 195 15.50 -3.08 -15.24
CA GLN A 195 16.59 -3.14 -14.25
C GLN A 195 16.46 -4.34 -13.29
N GLY A 196 15.45 -5.20 -13.48
CA GLY A 196 15.14 -6.33 -12.60
C GLY A 196 14.50 -5.92 -11.27
N ILE A 197 14.09 -4.65 -11.12
CA ILE A 197 13.41 -4.15 -9.92
C ILE A 197 11.96 -4.62 -9.95
N ILE A 198 11.46 -5.10 -8.82
CA ILE A 198 10.05 -5.49 -8.63
C ILE A 198 9.46 -4.53 -7.60
N HIS A 199 8.36 -3.85 -7.93
CA HIS A 199 7.74 -2.86 -7.05
C HIS A 199 7.08 -3.52 -5.82
N ARG A 200 6.37 -4.63 -6.03
CA ARG A 200 5.74 -5.50 -5.02
C ARG A 200 4.53 -4.93 -4.26
N ASP A 201 4.17 -3.67 -4.49
CA ASP A 201 2.98 -3.07 -3.88
C ASP A 201 2.23 -2.09 -4.81
N ILE A 202 1.95 -2.55 -6.04
CA ILE A 202 1.15 -1.79 -7.00
C ILE A 202 -0.32 -1.75 -6.57
N LYS A 203 -0.82 -0.54 -6.30
CA LYS A 203 -2.18 -0.23 -5.86
C LYS A 203 -2.51 1.26 -6.11
N PRO A 204 -3.79 1.68 -6.07
CA PRO A 204 -4.15 3.06 -6.40
C PRO A 204 -3.46 4.14 -5.56
N SER A 205 -3.23 3.90 -4.26
CA SER A 205 -2.54 4.89 -3.41
C SER A 205 -1.05 5.02 -3.69
N ALA A 206 -0.44 4.07 -4.41
CA ALA A 206 0.93 4.16 -4.88
C ALA A 206 1.09 4.96 -6.18
N ILE A 207 -0.03 5.33 -6.84
CA ILE A 207 -0.04 6.10 -8.08
C ILE A 207 -0.35 7.56 -7.76
N LEU A 208 0.66 8.42 -7.78
CA LEU A 208 0.53 9.85 -7.51
C LEU A 208 0.27 10.62 -8.80
N LEU A 209 -0.49 11.71 -8.76
CA LEU A 209 -0.79 12.52 -9.94
C LEU A 209 -0.59 14.00 -9.70
N ALA A 210 0.01 14.68 -10.68
CA ALA A 210 0.13 16.14 -10.69
C ALA A 210 -1.21 16.84 -10.98
N SER A 211 -2.12 16.16 -11.71
CA SER A 211 -3.49 16.61 -11.97
C SER A 211 -4.43 15.41 -12.14
N PRO A 212 -5.76 15.59 -12.12
CA PRO A 212 -6.70 14.48 -12.34
C PRO A 212 -6.58 13.75 -13.69
N THR A 213 -5.85 14.31 -14.66
CA THR A 213 -5.58 13.70 -15.97
C THR A 213 -4.11 13.28 -16.16
N GLY A 214 -3.29 13.44 -15.11
CA GLY A 214 -1.86 13.16 -15.10
C GLY A 214 -0.97 14.42 -15.17
N PRO A 215 0.34 14.26 -15.39
CA PRO A 215 1.07 12.99 -15.45
C PRO A 215 0.96 12.20 -14.14
N ALA A 216 1.05 10.87 -14.25
CA ALA A 216 1.07 9.95 -13.11
C ALA A 216 2.50 9.48 -12.78
N TYR A 217 2.74 9.19 -11.51
CA TYR A 217 4.03 8.78 -10.98
C TYR A 217 3.92 7.55 -10.07
N LEU A 218 4.78 6.55 -10.30
CA LEU A 218 4.94 5.42 -9.39
C LEU A 218 5.62 5.89 -8.09
N SER A 219 5.07 5.50 -6.94
CA SER A 219 5.59 5.83 -5.62
C SER A 219 5.52 4.64 -4.66
N ASP A 220 6.07 4.80 -3.46
CA ASP A 220 6.11 3.79 -2.40
C ASP A 220 6.91 2.53 -2.75
N PHE A 221 8.22 2.72 -2.91
CA PHE A 221 9.19 1.63 -3.13
C PHE A 221 9.63 0.97 -1.82
N GLY A 222 8.88 1.18 -0.73
CA GLY A 222 9.21 0.67 0.60
C GLY A 222 9.38 -0.85 0.64
N THR A 223 8.57 -1.55 -0.15
CA THR A 223 8.62 -3.00 -0.30
C THR A 223 9.42 -3.46 -1.51
N ALA A 224 10.01 -2.59 -2.34
CA ALA A 224 10.60 -3.00 -3.62
C ALA A 224 11.76 -4.01 -3.47
N TRP A 225 11.89 -4.93 -4.42
CA TRP A 225 13.02 -5.85 -4.54
C TRP A 225 13.97 -5.39 -5.64
N HIS A 226 15.28 -5.46 -5.38
CA HIS A 226 16.31 -5.15 -6.37
C HIS A 226 17.36 -6.26 -6.39
N PRO A 227 17.83 -6.71 -7.58
CA PRO A 227 18.75 -7.85 -7.70
C PRO A 227 20.05 -7.67 -6.92
N GLU A 228 20.62 -6.46 -6.89
CA GLU A 228 21.82 -6.19 -6.10
C GLU A 228 21.54 -5.77 -4.65
N PHE A 229 20.59 -4.86 -4.40
CA PHE A 229 20.36 -4.31 -3.05
C PHE A 229 19.54 -5.23 -2.13
N SER A 230 18.86 -6.24 -2.67
CA SER A 230 18.07 -7.20 -1.91
C SER A 230 18.71 -8.58 -1.77
N ALA A 231 19.48 -9.05 -2.76
CA ALA A 231 19.90 -10.45 -2.85
C ALA A 231 20.61 -11.01 -1.62
N GLN A 232 21.32 -10.18 -0.84
CA GLN A 232 22.00 -10.64 0.36
C GLN A 232 21.02 -11.04 1.48
N SER A 233 19.92 -10.31 1.67
CA SER A 233 18.92 -10.61 2.71
C SER A 233 17.72 -11.37 2.17
N GLU A 234 17.46 -11.26 0.88
CA GLU A 234 16.29 -11.80 0.21
C GLU A 234 16.70 -12.32 -1.19
N PRO A 235 17.21 -13.57 -1.26
CA PRO A 235 17.67 -14.16 -2.50
C PRO A 235 16.57 -14.28 -3.56
N HIS A 236 16.96 -14.36 -4.83
CA HIS A 236 16.01 -14.41 -5.96
C HIS A 236 14.99 -15.56 -5.85
N ASP A 237 15.39 -16.73 -5.36
CA ASP A 237 14.51 -17.92 -5.32
C ASP A 237 13.87 -18.15 -3.93
N ASP A 238 14.05 -17.22 -3.00
CA ASP A 238 13.50 -17.28 -1.65
C ASP A 238 12.97 -15.92 -1.20
N LYS A 239 12.20 -15.25 -2.08
CA LYS A 239 11.61 -13.94 -1.79
C LYS A 239 10.49 -14.04 -0.74
N ILE A 240 10.31 -12.94 0.00
CA ILE A 240 9.27 -12.74 1.01
C ILE A 240 7.91 -12.75 0.32
N LEU A 241 6.97 -13.50 0.89
CA LEU A 241 5.63 -13.64 0.33
C LEU A 241 4.66 -12.56 0.78
N ASP A 242 4.94 -11.87 1.90
CA ASP A 242 4.05 -10.84 2.44
C ASP A 242 4.22 -9.49 1.74
N ILE A 243 3.78 -9.49 0.48
CA ILE A 243 3.78 -8.36 -0.44
C ILE A 243 2.39 -8.21 -1.08
N GLY A 244 2.14 -7.03 -1.65
CA GLY A 244 0.87 -6.69 -2.27
C GLY A 244 -0.24 -6.43 -1.25
N THR A 245 -1.03 -5.38 -1.51
CA THR A 245 -2.12 -4.97 -0.62
C THR A 245 -3.47 -5.50 -1.11
N GLY A 246 -4.21 -6.19 -0.23
CA GLY A 246 -5.62 -6.55 -0.43
C GLY A 246 -5.92 -7.16 -1.81
N PRO A 247 -6.83 -6.58 -2.60
CA PRO A 247 -7.28 -7.17 -3.87
C PRO A 247 -6.25 -7.12 -5.00
N TYR A 248 -5.16 -6.34 -4.86
CA TYR A 248 -4.11 -6.21 -5.88
C TYR A 248 -3.01 -7.28 -5.74
N ARG A 249 -3.06 -8.10 -4.69
CA ARG A 249 -2.06 -9.15 -4.44
C ARG A 249 -2.17 -10.27 -5.49
N ALA A 250 -1.02 -10.60 -6.09
CA ALA A 250 -0.93 -11.58 -7.16
C ALA A 250 -1.15 -13.02 -6.66
N ILE A 251 -1.80 -13.84 -7.49
CA ILE A 251 -2.23 -15.19 -7.12
C ILE A 251 -1.07 -16.18 -6.95
N ASP A 252 0.00 -16.03 -7.73
CA ASP A 252 1.26 -16.78 -7.59
C ASP A 252 1.87 -16.63 -6.19
N VAL A 253 1.89 -15.40 -5.66
CA VAL A 253 2.32 -15.10 -4.29
C VAL A 253 1.40 -15.75 -3.26
N LEU A 254 0.07 -15.72 -3.48
CA LEU A 254 -0.91 -16.34 -2.58
C LEU A 254 -0.75 -17.87 -2.48
N PHE A 255 -0.22 -18.51 -3.53
CA PHE A 255 0.13 -19.94 -3.53
C PHE A 255 1.58 -20.23 -3.11
N GLY A 256 2.28 -19.22 -2.60
CA GLY A 256 3.60 -19.38 -1.99
C GLY A 256 4.73 -19.55 -2.98
N ASN A 257 4.57 -19.10 -4.24
CA ASN A 257 5.69 -19.00 -5.16
C ASN A 257 6.70 -17.99 -4.62
N LYS A 258 7.90 -18.43 -4.24
CA LYS A 258 8.97 -17.54 -3.73
C LYS A 258 9.95 -17.06 -4.80
N SER A 259 9.83 -17.57 -6.02
CA SER A 259 10.67 -17.19 -7.16
C SER A 259 9.93 -16.23 -8.09
N TYR A 260 8.89 -15.55 -7.59
CA TYR A 260 8.12 -14.57 -8.37
C TYR A 260 9.03 -13.46 -8.92
N GLY A 261 8.65 -12.94 -10.08
CA GLY A 261 9.32 -11.85 -10.77
C GLY A 261 8.44 -10.61 -10.94
N PRO A 262 8.79 -9.73 -11.90
CA PRO A 262 8.05 -8.52 -12.23
C PRO A 262 6.55 -8.72 -12.56
N GLU A 263 6.14 -9.93 -12.92
CA GLU A 263 4.76 -10.27 -13.25
C GLU A 263 3.76 -9.99 -12.12
N VAL A 264 4.20 -9.95 -10.85
CA VAL A 264 3.33 -9.61 -9.72
C VAL A 264 2.84 -8.16 -9.77
N ASP A 265 3.67 -7.25 -10.29
CA ASP A 265 3.30 -5.85 -10.47
C ASP A 265 2.26 -5.73 -11.59
N MET A 266 2.43 -6.50 -12.66
CA MET A 266 1.52 -6.52 -13.80
C MET A 266 0.13 -7.01 -13.42
N TRP A 267 0.03 -7.99 -12.51
CA TRP A 267 -1.25 -8.41 -11.92
C TRP A 267 -1.94 -7.22 -11.22
N GLY A 268 -1.21 -6.50 -10.37
CA GLY A 268 -1.73 -5.32 -9.67
C GLY A 268 -2.26 -4.26 -10.64
N VAL A 269 -1.54 -3.99 -11.73
CA VAL A 269 -2.00 -3.09 -12.80
C VAL A 269 -3.29 -3.57 -13.44
N GLY A 270 -3.40 -4.86 -13.77
CA GLY A 270 -4.62 -5.43 -14.35
C GLY A 270 -5.84 -5.24 -13.44
N VAL A 271 -5.66 -5.40 -12.13
CA VAL A 271 -6.72 -5.15 -11.13
C VAL A 271 -7.07 -3.65 -11.07
N MET A 272 -6.08 -2.74 -11.03
CA MET A 272 -6.31 -1.29 -11.03
C MET A 272 -7.03 -0.79 -12.29
N ILE A 273 -6.63 -1.29 -13.48
CA ILE A 273 -7.30 -0.94 -14.74
C ILE A 273 -8.77 -1.36 -14.67
N SER A 274 -9.00 -2.60 -14.24
CA SER A 274 -10.35 -3.14 -14.13
C SER A 274 -11.23 -2.35 -13.16
N GLU A 275 -10.65 -1.82 -12.07
CA GLU A 275 -11.35 -0.96 -11.12
C GLU A 275 -11.66 0.41 -11.69
N ALA A 276 -10.69 1.04 -12.36
CA ALA A 276 -10.79 2.41 -12.88
C ALA A 276 -11.85 2.60 -13.97
N ILE A 277 -12.13 1.54 -14.74
CA ILE A 277 -13.07 1.57 -15.87
C ILE A 277 -14.48 1.12 -15.51
N ARG A 278 -14.74 0.78 -14.24
CA ARG A 278 -16.07 0.35 -13.76
C ARG A 278 -16.84 1.52 -13.17
N ASP A 279 -18.17 1.43 -13.25
CA ASP A 279 -19.09 2.36 -12.59
C ASP A 279 -20.08 1.59 -11.69
N PRO A 280 -20.01 1.74 -10.36
CA PRO A 280 -19.00 2.48 -9.61
C PRO A 280 -17.61 1.79 -9.65
N PRO A 281 -16.51 2.53 -9.43
CA PRO A 281 -15.18 1.93 -9.29
C PRO A 281 -15.16 0.91 -8.16
N LYS A 282 -14.76 -0.32 -8.49
CA LYS A 282 -14.59 -1.40 -7.51
C LYS A 282 -13.55 -2.39 -8.02
N PRO A 283 -12.61 -2.87 -7.18
CA PRO A 283 -11.71 -3.94 -7.54
C PRO A 283 -12.46 -5.19 -8.03
N ILE A 284 -11.89 -5.90 -9.00
CA ILE A 284 -12.48 -7.15 -9.53
C ILE A 284 -12.44 -8.30 -8.54
N PHE A 285 -11.55 -8.23 -7.55
CA PHE A 285 -11.43 -9.21 -6.48
C PHE A 285 -11.82 -8.58 -5.15
N GLU A 286 -12.54 -9.33 -4.32
CA GLU A 286 -12.97 -8.91 -3.00
C GLU A 286 -11.97 -9.44 -1.95
N SER A 287 -11.41 -8.52 -1.17
CA SER A 287 -10.65 -8.82 0.06
C SER A 287 -11.42 -8.26 1.25
N ARG A 288 -11.76 -9.11 2.22
CA ARG A 288 -12.50 -8.68 3.43
C ARG A 288 -11.55 -8.03 4.44
N ALA A 289 -12.05 -7.10 5.26
CA ALA A 289 -11.24 -6.39 6.26
C ALA A 289 -10.87 -7.27 7.47
N VAL A 290 -9.55 -7.45 7.66
CA VAL A 290 -8.66 -7.65 8.84
C VAL A 290 -9.07 -8.52 10.05
N HIS A 291 -10.31 -8.89 10.31
CA HIS A 291 -10.62 -9.56 11.58
C HIS A 291 -10.26 -11.06 11.70
N GLU A 292 -9.65 -11.69 10.71
CA GLU A 292 -9.27 -13.10 10.81
C GLU A 292 -7.96 -13.34 10.06
N ASP A 293 -7.11 -14.18 10.62
CA ASP A 293 -5.94 -14.81 10.00
C ASP A 293 -6.29 -15.67 8.73
N GLY A 294 -7.41 -15.38 8.06
CA GLY A 294 -8.02 -16.06 6.91
C GLY A 294 -8.25 -15.20 5.65
N ASN A 295 -7.61 -14.02 5.52
CA ASN A 295 -7.82 -13.08 4.40
C ASN A 295 -7.34 -13.62 3.03
N GLN A 296 -6.21 -14.35 2.99
CA GLN A 296 -5.66 -14.86 1.73
C GLN A 296 -6.58 -15.88 1.05
N LEU A 297 -7.20 -16.78 1.82
CA LEU A 297 -8.14 -17.76 1.27
C LEU A 297 -9.40 -17.08 0.71
N GLY A 298 -9.90 -16.05 1.39
CA GLY A 298 -11.03 -15.24 0.90
C GLY A 298 -10.72 -14.61 -0.46
N LEU A 299 -9.53 -14.02 -0.60
CA LEU A 299 -9.05 -13.45 -1.86
C LEU A 299 -8.87 -14.53 -2.95
N ILE A 300 -8.23 -15.66 -2.63
CA ILE A 300 -8.08 -16.80 -3.55
C ILE A 300 -9.45 -17.26 -4.07
N LEU A 301 -10.43 -17.43 -3.17
CA LEU A 301 -11.79 -17.82 -3.55
C LEU A 301 -12.48 -16.75 -4.40
N SER A 302 -12.24 -15.46 -4.13
CA SER A 302 -12.76 -14.38 -4.95
C SER A 302 -12.18 -14.41 -6.37
N ILE A 303 -10.88 -14.64 -6.50
CA ILE A 303 -10.19 -14.80 -7.79
C ILE A 303 -10.79 -15.98 -8.56
N PHE A 304 -10.93 -17.15 -7.92
CA PHE A 304 -11.51 -18.33 -8.59
C PHE A 304 -12.97 -18.14 -9.00
N LYS A 305 -13.78 -17.48 -8.19
CA LYS A 305 -15.17 -17.13 -8.55
C LYS A 305 -15.25 -16.16 -9.73
N THR A 306 -14.21 -15.36 -9.93
CA THR A 306 -14.18 -14.29 -10.94
C THR A 306 -13.66 -14.79 -12.27
N ILE A 307 -12.46 -15.38 -12.31
CA ILE A 307 -11.79 -15.82 -13.56
C ILE A 307 -11.81 -17.35 -13.75
N GLY A 308 -12.33 -18.12 -12.79
CA GLY A 308 -12.41 -19.59 -12.80
C GLY A 308 -11.31 -20.25 -11.98
N THR A 309 -11.54 -21.50 -11.54
CA THR A 309 -10.51 -22.30 -10.86
C THR A 309 -9.43 -22.75 -11.88
N PRO A 310 -8.14 -22.58 -11.58
CA PRO A 310 -7.07 -22.97 -12.50
C PRO A 310 -7.00 -24.49 -12.66
N THR A 311 -6.59 -24.94 -13.84
CA THR A 311 -6.27 -26.34 -14.14
C THR A 311 -4.79 -26.51 -14.48
N PRO A 312 -4.26 -27.74 -14.49
CA PRO A 312 -2.91 -28.05 -14.95
C PRO A 312 -2.55 -27.53 -16.36
N GLU A 313 -3.54 -27.20 -17.18
CA GLU A 313 -3.41 -26.64 -18.51
C GLU A 313 -3.41 -25.11 -18.50
N THR A 314 -4.25 -24.49 -17.66
CA THR A 314 -4.34 -23.02 -17.56
C THR A 314 -3.28 -22.40 -16.65
N TRP A 315 -2.67 -23.19 -15.77
CA TRP A 315 -1.56 -22.77 -14.92
C TRP A 315 -0.50 -23.89 -14.77
N PRO A 316 0.25 -24.23 -15.83
CA PRO A 316 1.20 -25.34 -15.81
C PRO A 316 2.28 -25.21 -14.72
N GLU A 317 2.74 -24.00 -14.45
CA GLU A 317 3.81 -23.68 -13.50
C GLU A 317 3.43 -24.01 -12.05
N ALA A 318 2.14 -23.93 -11.72
CA ALA A 318 1.66 -24.21 -10.37
C ALA A 318 1.73 -25.70 -9.97
N LYS A 319 2.10 -26.59 -10.89
CA LYS A 319 2.43 -28.00 -10.56
C LYS A 319 3.65 -28.12 -9.65
N GLU A 320 4.56 -27.14 -9.73
CA GLU A 320 5.80 -27.13 -8.95
C GLU A 320 5.66 -26.38 -7.62
N PHE A 321 4.50 -25.76 -7.38
CA PHE A 321 4.26 -25.03 -6.14
C PHE A 321 4.14 -25.99 -4.96
N LYS A 322 4.62 -25.55 -3.79
CA LYS A 322 4.49 -26.32 -2.54
C LYS A 322 3.03 -26.56 -2.17
N ILE A 323 2.16 -25.59 -2.46
CA ILE A 323 0.72 -25.66 -2.24
C ILE A 323 0.05 -25.76 -3.61
N SER A 324 -0.57 -26.91 -3.90
CA SER A 324 -1.22 -27.12 -5.19
C SER A 324 -2.57 -26.37 -5.24
N PRO A 325 -2.81 -25.54 -6.27
CA PRO A 325 -4.12 -24.92 -6.48
C PRO A 325 -5.17 -25.91 -7.03
N PHE A 326 -4.77 -27.13 -7.42
CA PHE A 326 -5.64 -28.10 -8.11
C PHE A 326 -6.42 -29.03 -7.18
N GLN A 327 -6.10 -29.03 -5.88
CA GLN A 327 -6.67 -29.98 -4.90
C GLN A 327 -7.90 -29.40 -4.17
N LEU A 328 -8.60 -28.45 -4.78
CA LEU A 328 -9.74 -27.77 -4.17
C LEU A 328 -11.05 -28.51 -4.45
N TRP A 329 -11.87 -28.65 -3.41
CA TRP A 329 -13.16 -29.34 -3.46
C TRP A 329 -14.23 -28.58 -4.26
N THR A 330 -14.03 -27.27 -4.48
CA THR A 330 -14.97 -26.42 -5.22
C THR A 330 -14.30 -25.90 -6.49
N VAL A 331 -14.88 -26.24 -7.64
CA VAL A 331 -14.45 -25.77 -8.96
C VAL A 331 -15.40 -24.71 -9.46
N PHE A 332 -14.87 -23.55 -9.85
CA PHE A 332 -15.60 -22.46 -10.47
C PHE A 332 -15.31 -22.45 -11.98
N PRO A 333 -16.34 -22.39 -12.84
CA PRO A 333 -16.13 -22.33 -14.28
C PRO A 333 -15.43 -21.03 -14.68
N SER A 334 -14.60 -21.08 -15.71
CA SER A 334 -14.01 -19.88 -16.30
C SER A 334 -15.12 -18.99 -16.87
N ARG A 335 -15.02 -17.69 -16.60
CA ARG A 335 -15.95 -16.68 -17.08
C ARG A 335 -15.25 -15.83 -18.14
N PRO A 336 -15.89 -15.55 -19.27
CA PRO A 336 -15.30 -14.70 -20.30
C PRO A 336 -15.28 -13.24 -19.84
N TRP A 337 -14.29 -12.47 -20.32
CA TRP A 337 -14.03 -11.11 -19.83
C TRP A 337 -15.11 -10.08 -20.20
N ASP A 338 -15.90 -10.34 -21.23
CA ASP A 338 -17.11 -9.59 -21.57
C ASP A 338 -18.22 -9.70 -20.49
N VAL A 339 -18.23 -10.82 -19.75
CA VAL A 339 -19.13 -11.04 -18.61
C VAL A 339 -18.53 -10.53 -17.29
N ILE A 340 -17.20 -10.56 -17.15
CA ILE A 340 -16.51 -10.05 -15.94
C ILE A 340 -16.54 -8.52 -15.94
N LEU A 341 -16.20 -7.91 -17.07
CA LEU A 341 -16.18 -6.47 -17.29
C LEU A 341 -17.22 -6.10 -18.34
N LEU A 342 -18.49 -6.11 -17.92
CA LEU A 342 -19.63 -5.73 -18.74
C LEU A 342 -19.64 -4.22 -18.99
N ASP A 343 -20.02 -3.81 -20.20
CA ASP A 343 -20.23 -2.40 -20.59
C ASP A 343 -19.01 -1.46 -20.43
N VAL A 344 -17.80 -2.02 -20.35
CA VAL A 344 -16.54 -1.26 -20.38
C VAL A 344 -15.95 -1.16 -21.78
N ASP A 345 -15.02 -0.22 -21.97
CA ASP A 345 -14.24 -0.05 -23.20
C ASP A 345 -13.48 -1.35 -23.56
N PRO A 346 -13.60 -1.87 -24.79
CA PRO A 346 -12.97 -3.12 -25.20
C PRO A 346 -11.44 -3.13 -25.10
N GLU A 347 -10.77 -2.00 -25.36
CA GLU A 347 -9.31 -1.88 -25.29
C GLU A 347 -8.82 -2.16 -23.88
N PHE A 348 -9.48 -1.53 -22.88
CA PHE A 348 -9.15 -1.73 -21.48
C PHE A 348 -9.56 -3.10 -20.97
N ARG A 349 -10.68 -3.68 -21.45
CA ARG A 349 -11.08 -5.05 -21.12
C ARG A 349 -10.01 -6.05 -21.56
N ASP A 350 -9.55 -5.96 -22.80
CA ASP A 350 -8.55 -6.86 -23.37
C ASP A 350 -7.20 -6.70 -22.67
N LEU A 351 -6.83 -5.45 -22.34
CA LEU A 351 -5.62 -5.17 -21.57
C LEU A 351 -5.70 -5.79 -20.17
N ALA A 352 -6.79 -5.59 -19.43
CA ALA A 352 -7.00 -6.23 -18.13
C ALA A 352 -6.92 -7.76 -18.23
N ALA A 353 -7.54 -8.36 -19.27
CA ALA A 353 -7.49 -9.80 -19.52
C ALA A 353 -6.08 -10.33 -19.80
N SER A 354 -5.22 -9.54 -20.44
CA SER A 354 -3.83 -9.89 -20.72
C SER A 354 -2.92 -9.83 -19.47
N LEU A 355 -3.30 -8.99 -18.50
CA LEU A 355 -2.55 -8.73 -17.26
C LEU A 355 -3.00 -9.62 -16.09
N VAL A 356 -4.28 -10.00 -16.04
CA VAL A 356 -4.85 -10.84 -14.99
C VAL A 356 -4.91 -12.28 -15.49
N ARG A 357 -3.75 -12.93 -15.50
CA ARG A 357 -3.56 -14.32 -15.94
C ARG A 357 -2.83 -15.16 -14.90
N TYR A 358 -3.16 -16.45 -14.87
CA TYR A 358 -2.49 -17.42 -14.00
C TYR A 358 -1.08 -17.77 -14.50
N ASP A 359 -0.95 -18.02 -15.80
CA ASP A 359 0.27 -18.54 -16.42
C ASP A 359 1.32 -17.46 -16.70
N SER A 360 2.50 -17.91 -17.10
CA SER A 360 3.61 -17.07 -17.55
C SER A 360 3.33 -16.27 -18.84
N GLN A 361 2.16 -16.45 -19.47
CA GLN A 361 1.73 -15.65 -20.61
C GLN A 361 1.14 -14.29 -20.21
N ARG A 362 1.10 -13.98 -18.90
CA ARG A 362 0.82 -12.62 -18.40
C ARG A 362 1.71 -11.60 -19.10
N PHE A 363 1.13 -10.55 -19.66
CA PHE A 363 1.90 -9.55 -20.39
C PHE A 363 2.84 -8.79 -19.45
N SER A 364 4.10 -8.67 -19.87
CA SER A 364 5.07 -7.73 -19.28
C SER A 364 4.76 -6.28 -19.71
N ALA A 365 5.25 -5.31 -18.95
CA ALA A 365 5.13 -3.89 -19.31
C ALA A 365 5.72 -3.59 -20.71
N GLU A 366 6.81 -4.26 -21.09
CA GLU A 366 7.39 -4.17 -22.44
C GLU A 366 6.40 -4.62 -23.52
N GLN A 367 5.78 -5.79 -23.35
CA GLN A 367 4.79 -6.32 -24.30
C GLN A 367 3.58 -5.39 -24.40
N VAL A 368 3.08 -4.87 -23.28
CA VAL A 368 1.98 -3.91 -23.30
C VAL A 368 2.36 -2.68 -24.12
N SER A 369 3.56 -2.11 -23.92
CA SER A 369 4.02 -0.95 -24.68
C SER A 369 4.11 -1.20 -26.20
N PHE A 370 4.28 -2.45 -26.61
CA PHE A 370 4.31 -2.84 -28.02
C PHE A 370 2.91 -3.00 -28.62
N PHE A 371 1.98 -3.61 -27.89
CA PHE A 371 0.62 -3.92 -28.38
C PHE A 371 -0.39 -2.80 -28.17
N TYR A 372 -0.18 -1.94 -27.17
CA TYR A 372 -1.10 -0.86 -26.79
C TYR A 372 -0.37 0.48 -26.91
N GLN A 373 -0.65 1.21 -27.98
CA GLN A 373 -0.12 2.56 -28.20
C GLN A 373 -1.09 3.58 -27.64
N PHE A 374 -0.96 3.91 -26.36
CA PHE A 374 -1.69 5.04 -25.79
C PHE A 374 -1.14 6.34 -26.40
N PRO A 375 -1.96 7.17 -27.07
CA PRO A 375 -1.48 8.43 -27.61
C PRO A 375 -0.93 9.33 -26.48
N PRO A 376 0.09 10.16 -26.75
CA PRO A 376 0.52 11.17 -25.80
C PRO A 376 -0.63 12.14 -25.50
N CYS A 377 -0.67 12.70 -24.29
CA CYS A 377 -1.65 13.74 -23.95
C CYS A 377 -1.58 14.88 -24.96
N ALA A 378 -2.73 15.34 -25.46
CA ALA A 378 -2.80 16.60 -26.16
C ALA A 378 -2.40 17.71 -25.17
N ASN A 379 -1.33 18.44 -25.48
CA ASN A 379 -0.87 19.60 -24.72
C ASN A 379 -1.91 20.72 -24.66
#